data_AF-A0A434CHV4-F1
#
_entry.id   AF-A0A434CHV4-F1
#
_cell.length_a   1.000
_cell.length_b   1.000
_cell.length_c   1.000
_cell.angle_alpha   90.00
_cell.angle_beta   90.00
_cell.angle_gamma   90.00
#
_symmetry.space_group_name_H-M   'P 1'
#
loop_
_entity.id
_entity.type
_entity.pdbx_description
1 polymer ?
#
loop_
_entity_poly.entity_id
_entity_poly.type
_entity_poly.pdbx_seq_one_letter_code
_entity_poly.pdbx_strand_id
1 'polypeptide(L)'
;AITTATRADRAAETLAVVREVVRRMADEGPTEAELAATKKYMIGAYAINNLNSSGAIAATLLELQLDKLGIDYMQRRAALINAVTLDQVKAAAKKLLSAEPAIMVVGPKLGEAKKE
;
A
#
# COMPACT_ATOMS: atom_id res chain seq x y z
N ALA A 1 -6.54 -3.51 -2.21
CA ALA A 1 -7.33 -4.32 -1.26
C ALA A 1 -6.47 -4.64 -0.05
N ILE A 2 -7.02 -4.63 1.17
CA ILE A 2 -6.30 -5.03 2.38
C ILE A 2 -6.63 -6.50 2.64
N THR A 3 -5.62 -7.35 2.75
CA THR A 3 -5.77 -8.79 2.99
C THR A 3 -4.91 -9.22 4.18
N THR A 4 -5.42 -10.15 4.99
CA THR A 4 -4.67 -10.73 6.11
C THR A 4 -5.20 -12.13 6.42
N ALA A 5 -4.41 -12.92 7.12
CA ALA A 5 -4.79 -14.21 7.68
C ALA A 5 -4.43 -14.23 9.16
N THR A 6 -5.32 -14.78 9.97
CA THR A 6 -5.17 -14.84 11.44
C THR A 6 -5.88 -16.08 11.96
N ARG A 7 -5.69 -16.42 13.24
CA ARG A 7 -6.46 -17.50 13.85
C ARG A 7 -7.94 -17.15 13.89
N ALA A 8 -8.80 -18.16 13.74
CA ALA A 8 -10.26 -17.96 13.70
C ALA A 8 -10.79 -17.24 14.96
N ASP A 9 -10.27 -17.58 16.14
CA ASP A 9 -10.67 -16.97 17.42
C ASP A 9 -10.21 -15.49 17.58
N ARG A 10 -9.32 -15.02 16.70
CA ARG A 10 -8.80 -13.64 16.67
C ARG A 10 -9.28 -12.84 15.48
N ALA A 11 -10.12 -13.41 14.62
CA ALA A 11 -10.56 -12.76 13.40
C ALA A 11 -11.33 -11.46 13.64
N ALA A 12 -12.23 -11.43 14.63
CA ALA A 12 -12.99 -10.23 14.99
C ALA A 12 -12.08 -9.10 15.50
N GLU A 13 -11.15 -9.43 16.40
CA GLU A 13 -10.15 -8.48 16.93
C GLU A 13 -9.24 -7.95 15.82
N THR A 14 -8.75 -8.84 14.96
CA THR A 14 -7.88 -8.47 13.84
C THR A 14 -8.61 -7.51 12.89
N LEU A 15 -9.87 -7.79 12.56
CA LEU A 15 -10.68 -6.92 11.72
C LEU A 15 -10.90 -5.54 12.36
N ALA A 16 -11.13 -5.50 13.68
CA ALA A 16 -11.29 -4.24 14.41
C ALA A 16 -10.01 -3.39 14.37
N VAL A 17 -8.84 -4.01 14.61
CA VAL A 17 -7.54 -3.32 14.54
C VAL A 17 -7.26 -2.78 13.13
N VAL A 18 -7.53 -3.59 12.09
CA VAL A 18 -7.35 -3.14 10.70
C VAL A 18 -8.26 -1.94 10.41
N ARG A 19 -9.53 -1.98 10.80
CA ARG A 19 -10.46 -0.86 10.65
C ARG A 19 -9.98 0.39 11.39
N GLU A 20 -9.47 0.24 12.60
CA GLU A 20 -8.94 1.35 13.39
C GLU A 20 -7.76 2.03 12.70
N VAL A 21 -6.79 1.25 12.22
CA VAL A 21 -5.60 1.78 11.53
C VAL A 21 -5.99 2.48 10.22
N VAL A 22 -6.90 1.89 9.45
CA VAL A 22 -7.40 2.49 8.20
C VAL A 22 -8.11 3.82 8.49
N ARG A 23 -8.97 3.86 9.50
CA ARG A 23 -9.66 5.07 9.92
C ARG A 23 -8.66 6.15 10.36
N ARG A 24 -7.68 5.80 11.20
CA ARG A 24 -6.64 6.75 11.63
C ARG A 24 -5.86 7.31 10.44
N MET A 25 -5.51 6.48 9.47
CA MET A 25 -4.84 6.93 8.25
C MET A 25 -5.76 7.83 7.39
N ALA A 26 -7.07 7.59 7.38
CA ALA A 26 -8.02 8.46 6.67
C ALA A 26 -8.19 9.83 7.36
N ASP A 27 -8.20 9.86 8.69
CA ASP A 27 -8.47 11.04 9.49
C ASP A 27 -7.23 11.92 9.71
N GLU A 28 -6.11 11.31 10.11
CA GLU A 28 -4.87 11.99 10.49
C GLU A 28 -3.84 11.98 9.35
N GLY A 29 -3.87 10.93 8.52
CA GLY A 29 -2.84 10.63 7.53
C GLY A 29 -1.49 10.23 8.15
N PRO A 30 -0.44 10.10 7.32
CA PRO A 30 0.88 9.74 7.82
C PRO A 30 1.59 10.92 8.46
N THR A 31 2.67 10.61 9.17
CA THR A 31 3.64 11.59 9.68
C THR A 31 4.66 11.99 8.60
N GLU A 32 5.36 13.10 8.82
CA GLU A 32 6.48 13.52 7.95
C GLU A 32 7.60 12.48 7.90
N ALA A 33 7.90 11.85 9.04
CA ALA A 33 8.93 10.83 9.15
C ALA A 33 8.57 9.58 8.33
N GLU A 34 7.32 9.13 8.41
CA GLU A 34 6.83 8.01 7.59
C GLU A 34 6.88 8.35 6.10
N LEU A 35 6.44 9.54 5.70
CA LEU A 35 6.53 9.97 4.30
C LEU A 35 7.97 9.99 3.80
N ALA A 36 8.89 10.56 4.58
CA ALA A 36 10.31 10.62 4.21
C ALA A 36 10.93 9.21 4.10
N ALA A 37 10.62 8.32 5.04
CA ALA A 37 11.08 6.93 5.03
C ALA A 37 10.54 6.17 3.80
N THR A 38 9.25 6.31 3.50
CA THR A 38 8.63 5.69 2.33
C THR A 38 9.22 6.21 1.02
N LYS A 39 9.42 7.53 0.87
CA LYS A 39 10.07 8.11 -0.32
C LYS A 39 11.47 7.54 -0.52
N LYS A 40 12.28 7.51 0.54
CA LYS A 40 13.64 6.96 0.51
C LYS A 40 13.63 5.49 0.08
N TYR A 41 12.73 4.69 0.65
CA TYR A 41 12.58 3.28 0.28
C TYR A 41 12.15 3.12 -1.19
N MET A 42 11.11 3.83 -1.65
CA MET A 42 10.59 3.71 -3.02
C MET A 42 11.59 4.13 -4.11
N ILE A 43 12.48 5.08 -3.79
CA ILE A 43 13.54 5.52 -4.69
C ILE A 43 14.69 4.50 -4.67
N GLY A 44 15.17 4.13 -3.48
CA GLY A 44 16.33 3.23 -3.34
C GLY A 44 16.06 1.79 -3.78
N ALA A 45 14.86 1.27 -3.53
CA ALA A 45 14.50 -0.11 -3.86
C ALA A 45 14.23 -0.32 -5.37
N TYR A 46 14.05 0.74 -6.15
CA TYR A 46 13.59 0.62 -7.54
C TYR A 46 14.56 -0.20 -8.40
N ALA A 47 15.85 0.09 -8.34
CA ALA A 47 16.87 -0.64 -9.10
C ALA A 47 16.98 -2.11 -8.67
N ILE A 48 16.89 -2.37 -7.36
CA ILE A 48 16.99 -3.71 -6.78
C ILE A 48 15.80 -4.58 -7.17
N ASN A 49 14.59 -4.01 -7.17
CA ASN A 49 13.37 -4.78 -7.41
C ASN A 49 13.09 -4.99 -8.91
N ASN A 50 13.50 -4.03 -9.76
CA ASN A 50 13.04 -3.99 -11.16
C ASN A 50 14.18 -4.13 -12.18
N LEU A 51 15.44 -3.90 -11.79
CA LEU A 51 16.59 -3.87 -12.70
C LEU A 51 17.68 -4.89 -12.32
N ASN A 52 17.33 -5.91 -11.54
CA ASN A 52 18.26 -6.92 -11.01
C ASN A 52 18.61 -8.06 -11.98
N SER A 53 17.98 -8.12 -13.15
CA SER A 53 18.20 -9.14 -14.17
C SER A 53 17.72 -8.64 -15.53
N SER A 54 18.22 -9.23 -16.62
CA SER A 54 17.76 -8.89 -17.97
C SER A 54 16.25 -9.10 -18.15
N GLY A 55 15.68 -10.14 -17.52
CA GLY A 55 14.24 -10.40 -17.54
C GLY A 55 13.43 -9.32 -16.81
N ALA A 56 13.87 -8.90 -15.62
CA ALA A 56 13.22 -7.82 -14.87
C ALA A 56 13.30 -6.48 -15.62
N ILE A 57 14.45 -6.17 -16.23
CA ILE A 57 14.63 -4.97 -17.05
C ILE A 57 13.65 -4.97 -18.23
N ALA A 58 13.56 -6.09 -18.98
CA ALA A 58 12.66 -6.20 -20.12
C ALA A 58 11.18 -6.04 -19.72
N ALA A 59 10.77 -6.70 -18.63
CA ALA A 59 9.41 -6.58 -18.09
C ALA A 59 9.09 -5.14 -17.67
N THR A 60 10.02 -4.48 -16.99
CA THR A 60 9.88 -3.08 -16.56
C THR A 60 9.74 -2.14 -17.76
N LEU A 61 10.59 -2.27 -18.77
CA LEU A 61 10.52 -1.43 -19.97
C LEU A 61 9.20 -1.62 -20.73
N LEU A 62 8.70 -2.86 -20.79
CA LEU A 62 7.39 -3.15 -21.38
C LEU A 62 6.25 -2.49 -20.59
N GLU A 63 6.26 -2.61 -19.26
CA GLU A 63 5.25 -1.98 -18.38
C GLU A 63 5.23 -0.45 -18.57
N LEU A 64 6.39 0.20 -18.60
CA LEU A 64 6.48 1.65 -18.84
C LEU A 64 5.90 2.08 -20.19
N GLN A 65 6.03 1.24 -21.22
CA GLN A 65 5.42 1.48 -22.54
C GLN A 65 3.90 1.29 -22.53
N LEU A 66 3.42 0.22 -21.88
CA LEU A 66 1.98 -0.05 -21.75
C LEU A 66 1.27 1.08 -21.00
N ASP A 67 1.91 1.61 -19.95
CA ASP A 67 1.41 2.73 -19.15
C ASP A 67 1.64 4.10 -19.80
N LYS A 68 2.29 4.14 -20.98
CA LYS A 68 2.59 5.38 -21.74
C LYS A 68 3.36 6.43 -20.94
N LEU A 69 4.28 5.98 -20.08
CA LEU A 69 5.02 6.87 -19.16
C LEU A 69 6.22 7.57 -19.82
N GLY A 70 6.64 7.08 -20.99
CA GLY A 70 7.78 7.58 -21.74
C GLY A 70 9.09 6.89 -21.37
N ILE A 71 10.05 6.89 -22.30
CA ILE A 71 11.37 6.24 -22.12
C ILE A 71 12.22 6.91 -21.03
N ASP A 72 11.93 8.18 -20.74
CA ASP A 72 12.64 9.01 -19.76
C ASP A 72 12.04 8.90 -18.34
N TYR A 73 11.02 8.07 -18.15
CA TYR A 73 10.32 7.98 -16.87
C TYR A 73 11.24 7.55 -15.73
N MET A 74 12.16 6.62 -15.97
CA MET A 74 13.10 6.16 -14.93
C MET A 74 13.97 7.30 -14.40
N GLN A 75 14.36 8.25 -15.25
CA GLN A 75 15.13 9.43 -14.88
C GLN A 75 14.29 10.44 -14.11
N ARG A 76 13.02 10.64 -14.49
CA ARG A 76 12.12 11.61 -13.84
C ARG A 76 11.47 11.08 -12.56
N ARG A 77 11.33 9.77 -12.39
CA ARG A 77 10.56 9.12 -11.31
C ARG A 77 10.96 9.57 -9.92
N ALA A 78 12.27 9.70 -9.66
CA ALA A 78 12.75 10.15 -8.34
C ALA A 78 12.29 11.58 -8.02
N ALA A 79 12.35 12.49 -8.99
CA ALA A 79 11.87 13.85 -8.84
C ALA A 79 10.34 13.89 -8.62
N LEU A 80 9.58 13.08 -9.39
CA LEU A 80 8.13 12.97 -9.24
C LEU A 80 7.73 12.49 -7.83
N ILE A 81 8.42 11.48 -7.29
CA ILE A 81 8.18 10.98 -5.93
C ILE A 81 8.55 12.04 -4.89
N ASN A 82 9.68 12.72 -5.05
CA ASN A 82 10.12 13.74 -4.11
C ASN A 82 9.18 14.95 -4.08
N ALA A 83 8.56 15.30 -5.21
CA ALA A 83 7.58 16.38 -5.32
C ALA A 83 6.26 16.12 -4.56
N VAL A 84 5.97 14.87 -4.19
CA VAL A 84 4.75 14.54 -3.42
C VAL A 84 4.81 15.17 -2.03
N THR A 85 3.84 16.00 -1.68
CA THR A 85 3.78 16.68 -0.37
C THR A 85 2.99 15.87 0.66
N LEU A 86 3.18 16.16 1.95
CA LEU A 86 2.41 15.52 3.02
C LEU A 86 0.90 15.78 2.84
N ASP A 87 0.52 17.00 2.49
CA ASP A 87 -0.89 17.37 2.30
C ASP A 87 -1.55 16.61 1.16
N GLN A 88 -0.83 16.39 0.05
CA GLN A 88 -1.33 15.55 -1.04
C GLN A 88 -1.57 14.11 -0.59
N VAL A 89 -0.68 13.56 0.24
CA VAL A 89 -0.82 12.20 0.78
C VAL A 89 -2.00 12.13 1.76
N LYS A 90 -2.16 13.13 2.65
CA LYS A 90 -3.30 13.23 3.56
C LYS A 90 -4.62 13.34 2.79
N ALA A 91 -4.68 14.17 1.76
CA ALA A 91 -5.86 14.32 0.91
C ALA A 91 -6.19 13.02 0.17
N ALA A 92 -5.19 12.32 -0.36
CA ALA A 92 -5.39 11.02 -1.01
C ALA A 92 -5.84 9.94 -0.01
N ALA A 93 -5.24 9.88 1.17
CA ALA A 93 -5.62 8.95 2.23
C ALA A 93 -7.08 9.17 2.64
N LYS A 94 -7.47 10.42 2.92
CA LYS A 94 -8.87 10.77 3.21
C LYS A 94 -9.81 10.35 2.08
N LYS A 95 -9.48 10.68 0.83
CA LYS A 95 -10.32 10.33 -0.33
C LYS A 95 -10.50 8.82 -0.51
N LEU A 96 -9.44 8.04 -0.35
CA LEU A 96 -9.43 6.62 -0.68
C LEU A 96 -9.86 5.72 0.48
N LEU A 97 -9.67 6.16 1.73
CA LEU A 97 -9.89 5.34 2.92
C LEU A 97 -11.13 5.72 3.74
N SER A 98 -11.81 6.83 3.42
CA SER A 98 -13.05 7.22 4.13
C SER A 98 -14.28 6.41 3.69
N ALA A 99 -14.20 5.67 2.59
CA ALA A 99 -15.32 4.85 2.12
C ALA A 99 -15.42 3.55 2.94
N GLU A 100 -16.64 3.16 3.30
CA GLU A 100 -16.86 1.86 3.94
C GLU A 100 -16.51 0.73 2.97
N PRO A 101 -15.55 -0.15 3.32
CA PRO A 101 -15.12 -1.21 2.42
C PRO A 101 -16.08 -2.40 2.46
N ALA A 102 -16.17 -3.11 1.33
CA ALA A 102 -16.70 -4.47 1.34
C ALA A 102 -15.75 -5.38 2.14
N ILE A 103 -16.31 -6.18 3.06
CA ILE A 103 -15.54 -7.10 3.91
C ILE A 103 -15.94 -8.52 3.58
N MET A 104 -14.94 -9.35 3.29
CA MET A 104 -15.09 -10.79 3.12
C MET A 104 -14.24 -11.49 4.18
N VAL A 105 -14.87 -12.33 4.99
CA VAL A 105 -14.20 -13.19 5.97
C VAL A 105 -14.46 -14.63 5.57
N VAL A 106 -13.40 -15.42 5.48
CA VAL A 106 -13.46 -16.84 5.12
C VAL A 106 -12.89 -17.66 6.27
N GLY A 107 -13.69 -18.57 6.81
CA GLY A 107 -13.30 -19.43 7.93
C GLY A 107 -14.49 -19.86 8.81
N PRO A 108 -14.22 -20.47 9.97
CA PRO A 108 -15.24 -20.78 10.97
C PRO A 108 -16.02 -19.54 11.39
N LYS A 109 -17.28 -19.73 11.80
CA LYS A 109 -18.17 -18.60 12.13
C LYS A 109 -17.61 -17.76 13.27
N LEU A 110 -17.61 -16.45 13.09
CA LEU A 110 -17.17 -15.49 14.11
C LEU A 110 -18.05 -15.65 15.36
N GLY A 111 -17.42 -16.03 16.48
CA GLY A 111 -18.11 -16.29 17.75
C GLY A 111 -18.42 -17.77 18.04
N GLU A 112 -18.21 -18.70 17.09
CA GLU A 112 -18.27 -20.15 17.35
C GLU A 112 -16.92 -20.73 17.81
N ALA A 113 -16.10 -19.91 18.48
CA ALA A 113 -14.94 -20.43 19.19
C ALA A 113 -15.41 -21.07 20.50
N LYS A 114 -15.78 -22.36 20.44
CA LYS A 114 -15.38 -23.44 21.39
C LYS A 114 -16.28 -24.68 21.29
N LYS A 115 -15.65 -25.84 21.10
CA LYS A 115 -15.47 -26.89 22.13
C LYS A 115 -14.49 -27.96 21.59
N GLU A 116 -13.42 -28.17 22.36
CA GLU A 116 -12.40 -29.23 22.27
C GLU A 116 -11.48 -29.28 21.04
#